data_AF-A0A4V2RX77-F1
#
_entry.id   AF-A0A4V2RX77-F1
#
_cell.length_a   1.000
_cell.length_b   1.000
_cell.length_c   1.000
_cell.angle_alpha   90.00
_cell.angle_beta   90.00
_cell.angle_gamma   90.00
#
_symmetry.space_group_name_H-M   'P 1'
#
loop_
_entity.id
_entity.type
_entity.pdbx_description
1 polymer ?
#
loop_
_entity_poly.entity_id
_entity_poly.type
_entity_poly.pdbx_seq_one_letter_code
_entity_poly.pdbx_strand_id
1 'polypeptide(L)'
;MEKMTSKRRRGFAAMDPERRKEIASKGGRSVPASKRAFSTSRDLAAEAGRNGGQNIKPEGRSFSLNRALASSAGKRSRKAV
;
A
#
# COMPACT_ATOMS: atom_id res chain seq x y z
N MET A 1 -18.24 18.06 28.69
CA MET A 1 -18.06 16.59 28.78
C MET A 1 -17.74 16.08 27.38
N GLU A 2 -16.48 15.77 27.09
CA GLU A 2 -16.13 15.01 25.89
C GLU A 2 -14.97 14.09 26.23
N LYS A 3 -15.25 12.80 26.39
CA LYS A 3 -14.22 11.78 26.60
C LYS A 3 -13.52 11.60 25.26
N MET A 4 -12.29 12.10 25.13
CA MET A 4 -11.34 11.62 24.12
C MET A 4 -11.08 10.13 24.36
N THR A 5 -11.91 9.27 23.78
CA THR A 5 -11.69 7.82 23.83
C THR A 5 -10.57 7.49 22.85
N SER A 6 -9.33 7.45 23.34
CA SER A 6 -8.23 6.93 22.55
C SER A 6 -8.58 5.48 22.17
N LYS A 7 -8.74 5.23 20.87
CA LYS A 7 -9.15 3.93 20.36
C LYS A 7 -8.05 2.92 20.71
N ARG A 8 -8.28 2.12 21.75
CA ARG A 8 -7.32 1.09 22.17
C ARG A 8 -7.05 0.15 21.00
N ARG A 9 -5.77 -0.18 20.79
CA ARG A 9 -5.37 -1.15 19.75
C ARG A 9 -6.02 -2.49 20.08
N ARG A 10 -6.68 -3.10 19.09
CA ARG A 10 -7.37 -4.40 19.20
C ARG A 10 -7.11 -5.21 17.92
N GLY A 11 -7.27 -6.53 18.00
CA GLY A 11 -7.12 -7.43 16.85
C GLY A 11 -5.73 -7.34 16.21
N PHE A 12 -5.66 -7.25 14.89
CA PHE A 12 -4.41 -7.16 14.13
C PHE A 12 -3.48 -6.04 14.63
N ALA A 13 -4.03 -4.87 14.95
CA ALA A 13 -3.25 -3.71 15.40
C ALA A 13 -2.64 -3.89 16.81
N ALA A 14 -3.16 -4.82 17.62
CA ALA A 14 -2.64 -5.16 18.94
C ALA A 14 -1.57 -6.27 18.91
N MET A 15 -1.41 -6.96 17.78
CA MET A 15 -0.41 -8.04 17.67
C MET A 15 1.02 -7.50 17.64
N ASP A 16 1.95 -8.38 18.01
CA ASP A 16 3.38 -8.15 17.88
C ASP A 16 3.77 -7.68 16.45
N PRO A 17 4.68 -6.70 16.31
CA PRO A 17 5.12 -6.20 15.00
C PRO A 17 5.61 -7.28 14.04
N GLU A 18 6.35 -8.29 14.51
CA GLU A 18 6.88 -9.36 13.66
C GLU A 18 5.74 -10.25 13.17
N ARG A 19 4.82 -10.62 14.06
CA ARG A 19 3.63 -11.41 13.67
C ARG A 19 2.73 -10.65 12.69
N ARG A 20 2.58 -9.34 12.85
CA ARG A 20 1.86 -8.49 11.88
C ARG A 20 2.52 -8.50 10.50
N LYS A 21 3.85 -8.35 10.45
CA LYS A 21 4.60 -8.41 9.18
C LYS A 21 4.45 -9.76 8.50
N GLU A 22 4.51 -10.85 9.27
CA GLU A 22 4.37 -12.21 8.72
C GLU A 22 2.98 -12.40 8.10
N ILE A 23 1.92 -12.03 8.82
CA ILE A 23 0.53 -12.12 8.33
C ILE A 23 0.31 -11.21 7.11
N ALA A 24 0.79 -9.96 7.15
CA ALA A 24 0.69 -9.04 6.02
C ALA A 24 1.44 -9.59 4.78
N SER A 25 2.58 -10.24 4.99
CA SER A 25 3.39 -10.84 3.91
C SER A 25 2.70 -12.04 3.27
N LYS A 26 1.95 -12.84 4.05
CA LYS A 26 1.17 -13.99 3.54
C LYS A 26 0.14 -13.56 2.49
N GLY A 27 -0.51 -12.41 2.70
CA GLY A 27 -1.48 -11.86 1.75
C GLY A 27 -0.87 -11.65 0.35
N GLY A 28 0.30 -11.01 0.25
CA GLY A 28 0.98 -10.76 -1.03
C GLY A 28 1.63 -12.01 -1.65
N ARG A 29 2.01 -12.99 -0.82
CA ARG A 29 2.59 -14.27 -1.28
C ARG A 29 1.55 -15.31 -1.69
N SER A 30 0.28 -15.12 -1.32
CA SER A 30 -0.81 -16.03 -1.67
C SER A 30 -0.99 -16.23 -3.18
N VAL A 31 -0.62 -15.23 -3.98
CA VAL A 31 -0.64 -15.29 -5.44
C VAL A 31 0.79 -15.47 -5.96
N PRO A 32 1.07 -16.55 -6.73
CA PRO A 32 2.36 -16.74 -7.40
C PRO A 32 2.72 -15.53 -8.24
N ALA A 33 4.01 -15.20 -8.34
CA ALA A 33 4.48 -14.01 -9.06
C ALA A 33 3.95 -13.94 -10.51
N SER A 34 3.86 -15.09 -11.20
CA SER A 34 3.32 -15.21 -12.56
C SER A 34 1.82 -14.92 -12.69
N LYS A 35 1.06 -15.00 -11.59
CA LYS A 35 -0.39 -14.76 -11.56
C LYS A 35 -0.77 -13.45 -10.87
N ARG A 36 0.21 -12.64 -10.44
CA ARG A 36 -0.06 -11.33 -9.85
C ARG A 36 -0.50 -10.36 -10.95
N ALA A 37 -1.74 -9.86 -10.87
CA ALA A 37 -2.33 -8.97 -11.88
C ALA A 37 -1.47 -7.73 -12.19
N PHE A 38 -0.77 -7.18 -11.19
CA PHE A 38 0.14 -6.03 -11.37
C PHE A 38 1.49 -6.37 -12.00
N SER A 39 1.88 -7.65 -12.03
CA SER A 39 3.15 -8.10 -12.63
C SER A 39 2.97 -8.53 -14.09
N THR A 40 1.76 -8.95 -14.47
CA THR A 40 1.45 -9.46 -15.82
C THR A 40 0.99 -8.37 -16.79
N SER A 41 0.28 -7.34 -16.30
CA SER A 41 -0.22 -6.25 -17.13
C SER A 41 0.24 -4.88 -16.61
N ARG A 42 1.00 -4.18 -17.45
CA ARG A 42 1.47 -2.82 -17.17
C ARG A 42 0.32 -1.82 -17.11
N ASP A 43 -0.72 -2.02 -17.92
CA ASP A 43 -1.87 -1.12 -17.98
C ASP A 43 -2.73 -1.24 -16.73
N LEU A 44 -3.01 -2.47 -16.27
CA LEU A 44 -3.71 -2.70 -14.99
C LEU A 44 -2.95 -2.11 -13.81
N ALA A 45 -1.62 -2.22 -13.79
CA ALA A 45 -0.79 -1.60 -12.76
C ALA A 45 -0.87 -0.06 -12.81
N ALA A 46 -0.88 0.52 -14.01
CA ALA A 46 -1.00 1.97 -14.20
C ALA A 46 -2.39 2.49 -13.79
N GLU A 47 -3.46 1.80 -14.17
CA GLU A 47 -4.84 2.15 -13.81
C GLU A 47 -5.08 2.05 -12.31
N ALA A 48 -4.66 0.96 -11.66
CA ALA A 48 -4.77 0.83 -10.21
C ALA A 48 -3.97 1.90 -9.47
N GLY A 49 -2.77 2.25 -9.96
CA GLY A 49 -1.99 3.36 -9.42
C GLY A 49 -2.69 4.71 -9.57
N ARG A 50 -3.33 4.97 -10.72
CA ARG A 50 -4.14 6.17 -10.94
C ARG A 50 -5.33 6.20 -10.01
N ASN A 51 -6.12 5.14 -9.94
CA ASN A 51 -7.30 5.02 -9.08
C ASN A 51 -6.95 5.22 -7.60
N GLY A 52 -5.84 4.65 -7.13
CA GLY A 52 -5.35 4.87 -5.77
C GLY A 52 -4.96 6.32 -5.45
N GLY A 53 -4.51 7.07 -6.46
CA GLY A 53 -4.16 8.50 -6.32
C GLY A 53 -5.34 9.46 -6.53
N GLN A 54 -6.47 9.00 -7.07
CA GLN A 54 -7.61 9.86 -7.38
C GLN A 54 -8.32 10.39 -6.13
N ASN A 55 -8.34 9.63 -5.03
CA ASN A 55 -8.96 10.06 -3.78
C ASN A 55 -8.15 11.15 -3.04
N ILE A 56 -6.98 11.52 -3.57
CA ILE A 56 -6.15 12.61 -3.06
C ILE A 56 -6.33 13.82 -3.97
N LYS A 57 -6.59 14.97 -3.36
CA LYS A 57 -6.63 16.27 -4.06
C LYS A 57 -5.35 16.46 -4.88
N PRO A 58 -5.41 17.09 -6.07
CA PRO A 58 -4.25 17.21 -6.96
C PRO A 58 -2.99 17.73 -6.25
N GLU A 59 -3.14 18.63 -5.30
CA GLU A 59 -2.05 19.27 -4.54
C GLU A 59 -1.40 18.32 -3.54
N GLY A 60 -2.15 17.35 -3.01
CA GLY A 60 -1.67 16.36 -2.05
C GLY A 60 -1.11 15.08 -2.68
N ARG A 61 -1.20 14.93 -4.01
CA ARG A 61 -0.71 13.72 -4.69
C ARG A 61 0.82 13.67 -4.62
N SER A 62 1.38 12.50 -4.31
CA SER A 62 2.83 12.31 -4.22
C SER A 62 3.57 12.73 -5.49
N PHE A 63 2.97 12.57 -6.67
CA PHE A 63 3.53 13.01 -7.95
C PHE A 63 3.60 14.53 -8.11
N SER A 64 2.67 15.26 -7.51
CA SER A 64 2.62 16.73 -7.50
C SER A 64 3.62 17.30 -6.50
N LEU A 65 3.77 16.64 -5.35
CA LEU A 65 4.68 17.07 -4.29
C LEU A 65 6.15 16.77 -4.61
N ASN A 66 6.46 15.56 -5.05
CA ASN A 66 7.83 15.17 -5.40
C ASN A 66 7.84 13.98 -6.37
N ARG A 67 8.12 14.27 -7.64
CA ARG A 67 8.18 13.28 -8.73
C ARG A 67 9.20 12.17 -8.47
N ALA A 68 10.35 12.47 -7.86
CA ALA A 68 11.39 11.48 -7.57
C ALA A 68 10.93 10.52 -6.47
N LEU A 69 10.32 11.04 -5.40
CA LEU A 69 9.73 10.25 -4.33
C LEU A 69 8.60 9.35 -4.86
N ALA A 70 7.70 9.88 -5.68
CA ALA A 70 6.61 9.13 -6.29
C ALA A 70 7.13 8.00 -7.20
N SER A 71 8.16 8.28 -8.01
CA SER A 71 8.82 7.26 -8.84
C SER A 71 9.46 6.17 -7.98
N SER A 72 10.10 6.53 -6.86
CA SER A 72 10.71 5.56 -5.94
C SER A 72 9.68 4.67 -5.22
N ALA A 73 8.52 5.21 -4.86
CA ALA A 73 7.42 4.46 -4.25
C ALA A 73 6.86 3.41 -5.22
N GLY A 74 6.68 3.77 -6.50
CA GLY A 74 6.30 2.81 -7.55
C GLY A 74 7.39 1.80 -7.92
N LYS A 75 8.66 2.06 -7.56
CA LYS A 75 9.76 1.09 -7.72
C LYS A 75 9.82 0.10 -6.55
N ARG A 76 9.45 0.50 -5.34
CA ARG A 76 9.44 -0.39 -4.16
C ARG A 76 8.43 -1.54 -4.29
N SER A 77 7.28 -1.32 -4.92
CA SER A 77 6.33 -2.41 -5.23
C SER A 77 6.90 -3.44 -6.21
N ARG A 78 7.82 -3.03 -7.11
CA ARG A 78 8.53 -3.94 -8.03
C ARG A 78 9.69 -4.70 -7.39
N LYS A 79 10.33 -4.12 -6.36
CA LYS A 79 11.46 -4.75 -5.64
C LYS A 79 11.06 -5.64 -4.48
N ALA A 80 9.78 -5.66 -4.08
CA ALA A 80 9.24 -6.64 -3.14
C ALA A 80 8.79 -7.90 -3.91
N VAL A 81 9.75 -8.54 -4.59
CA VAL A 81 9.63 -9.89 -5.13
C VAL A 81 10.71 -10.72 -4.44
#